data_AF-A0A6G0ZQD3-F1
#
_entry.id   AF-A0A6G0ZQD3-F1
#
_cell.length_a   1.000
_cell.length_b   1.000
_cell.length_c   1.000
_cell.angle_alpha   90.00
_cell.angle_beta   90.00
_cell.angle_gamma   90.00
#
_symmetry.space_group_name_H-M   'P 1'
#
loop_
_entity.id
_entity.type
_entity.pdbx_description
1 polymer ?
#
loop_
_entity_poly.entity_id
_entity_poly.type
_entity_poly.pdbx_seq_one_letter_code
_entity_poly.pdbx_strand_id
1 'polypeptide(L)'
;MLKLKKKKSGVTLDILFIIQYFITHIYTIFYFTFPKKDQAIIFNTIDGIPQIEYIRVLSTLTNPSNIKFASRISNNRFCVYFANKSIVENIINQNHTINVNNHIISIRKLINPTKRIIISNVSP
;
A
#
# COMPACT_ATOMS: atom_id res chain seq x y z
N MET A 1 11.79 -26.17 35.61
CA MET A 1 11.43 -25.52 36.89
C MET A 1 12.13 -24.17 37.00
N LEU A 2 11.56 -23.12 36.40
CA LEU A 2 12.07 -21.74 36.50
C LEU A 2 11.17 -20.96 37.46
N LYS A 3 11.68 -20.69 38.66
CA LYS A 3 11.03 -19.88 39.70
C LYS A 3 11.04 -18.41 39.28
N LEU A 4 9.90 -17.88 38.83
CA LEU A 4 9.70 -16.44 38.70
C LEU A 4 9.34 -15.86 40.08
N LYS A 5 10.31 -15.15 40.65
CA LYS A 5 10.24 -14.42 41.91
C LYS A 5 9.24 -13.27 41.75
N LYS A 6 8.06 -13.33 42.40
CA LYS A 6 7.11 -12.21 42.44
C LYS A 6 7.73 -11.04 43.20
N LYS A 7 8.14 -9.99 42.48
CA LYS A 7 8.47 -8.68 43.05
C LYS A 7 7.17 -7.88 43.19
N LYS A 8 6.62 -7.83 44.41
CA LYS A 8 5.51 -6.94 44.77
C LYS A 8 6.04 -5.50 44.89
N SER A 9 5.99 -4.74 43.80
CA SER A 9 6.02 -3.26 43.77
C SER A 9 5.96 -2.80 42.30
N GLY A 10 4.77 -2.57 41.73
CA GLY A 10 4.71 -2.12 40.33
C GLY A 10 3.37 -2.19 39.60
N VAL A 11 2.30 -2.69 40.24
CA VAL A 11 1.01 -2.98 39.55
C VAL A 11 0.36 -1.73 38.93
N THR A 12 0.63 -0.53 39.44
CA THR A 12 0.07 0.73 38.90
C THR A 12 0.77 1.23 37.64
N LEU A 13 2.08 1.02 37.51
CA LEU A 13 2.84 1.45 36.32
C LEU A 13 2.54 0.55 35.11
N ASP A 14 2.33 -0.75 35.34
CA ASP A 14 2.06 -1.72 34.28
C ASP A 14 0.66 -1.54 33.66
N ILE A 15 -0.37 -1.26 34.48
CA ILE A 15 -1.74 -1.01 34.01
C ILE A 15 -1.81 0.29 33.21
N LEU A 16 -1.13 1.35 33.66
CA LEU A 16 -1.08 2.62 32.94
C LEU A 16 -0.43 2.47 31.56
N PHE A 17 0.62 1.64 31.46
CA PHE A 17 1.29 1.35 30.20
C PHE A 17 0.40 0.57 29.24
N ILE A 18 -0.35 -0.41 29.74
CA ILE A 18 -1.33 -1.18 28.96
C ILE A 18 -2.45 -0.26 28.46
N ILE A 19 -3.00 0.60 29.33
CA ILE A 19 -4.04 1.57 28.97
C ILE A 19 -3.51 2.54 27.90
N GLN A 20 -2.31 3.08 28.06
CA GLN A 20 -1.71 3.99 27.07
C GLN A 20 -1.50 3.29 25.71
N TYR A 21 -1.07 2.02 25.71
CA TYR A 21 -0.94 1.22 24.49
C TYR A 21 -2.29 0.99 23.81
N PHE A 22 -3.33 0.62 24.56
CA PHE A 22 -4.68 0.45 24.00
C PHE A 22 -5.27 1.75 23.49
N ILE A 23 -5.10 2.87 24.21
CA ILE A 23 -5.57 4.19 23.79
C ILE A 23 -4.86 4.60 22.49
N THR A 24 -3.53 4.47 22.42
CA THR A 24 -2.77 4.81 21.20
C THR A 24 -3.16 3.91 20.02
N HIS A 25 -3.43 2.62 20.24
CA HIS A 25 -3.89 1.71 19.20
C HIS A 25 -5.31 2.07 18.70
N ILE A 26 -6.25 2.31 19.62
CA ILE A 26 -7.62 2.73 19.31
C ILE A 26 -7.63 4.07 18.57
N TYR A 27 -6.82 5.04 19.04
CA TYR A 27 -6.66 6.33 18.38
C TYR A 27 -6.11 6.15 16.96
N THR A 28 -5.06 5.34 16.78
CA THR A 28 -4.48 5.07 15.45
C THR A 28 -5.51 4.48 14.48
N ILE A 29 -6.38 3.58 14.95
CA ILE A 29 -7.46 2.98 14.13
C ILE A 29 -8.53 4.04 13.78
N PHE A 30 -8.86 4.94 14.70
CA PHE A 30 -9.90 5.97 14.49
C PHE A 30 -9.47 7.06 13.50
N TYR A 31 -8.17 7.38 13.42
CA TYR A 31 -7.62 8.35 12.45
C TYR A 31 -7.04 7.70 11.20
N PHE A 32 -7.13 6.38 11.05
CA PHE A 32 -6.66 5.68 9.86
C PHE A 32 -7.56 6.01 8.67
N THR A 33 -7.15 7.01 7.89
CA THR A 33 -7.78 7.35 6.62
C THR A 33 -7.22 6.44 5.54
N PHE A 34 -8.08 5.54 5.03
CA PHE A 34 -7.67 4.66 3.93
C PHE A 34 -7.30 5.51 2.70
N PRO A 35 -6.19 5.22 2.01
CA PRO A 35 -5.79 5.96 0.82
C PRO A 35 -6.87 5.93 -0.26
N LYS A 36 -7.02 7.04 -0.97
CA LYS A 36 -8.01 7.17 -2.05
C LYS A 36 -7.61 6.32 -3.26
N LYS A 37 -8.59 5.96 -4.08
CA LYS A 37 -8.38 5.13 -5.27
C LYS A 37 -7.48 5.75 -6.35
N ASP A 38 -7.38 7.08 -6.40
CA ASP A 38 -6.46 7.81 -7.29
C ASP A 38 -5.00 7.80 -6.78
N GLN A 39 -4.78 7.36 -5.54
CA GLN A 39 -3.47 7.17 -4.93
C GLN A 39 -2.96 5.72 -5.09
N ALA A 40 -3.51 4.95 -6.03
CA ALA A 40 -3.13 3.55 -6.24
C ALA A 40 -2.60 3.26 -7.65
N ILE A 41 -1.62 2.35 -7.68
CA ILE A 41 -1.12 1.68 -8.88
C ILE A 41 -1.60 0.24 -8.88
N ILE A 42 -1.92 -0.27 -10.06
CA ILE A 42 -2.33 -1.65 -10.29
C ILE A 42 -1.53 -2.28 -11.42
N PHE A 43 -1.21 -3.56 -11.26
CA PHE A 43 -0.54 -4.39 -12.27
C PHE A 43 -0.87 -5.86 -12.07
N ASN A 44 -0.47 -6.70 -13.02
CA ASN A 44 -0.71 -8.14 -12.95
C ASN A 44 0.36 -8.82 -12.09
N THR A 45 -0.05 -9.79 -11.28
CA THR A 45 0.85 -10.70 -10.56
C THR A 45 1.24 -11.86 -11.45
N ILE A 46 2.49 -12.30 -11.34
CA ILE A 46 2.99 -13.54 -11.90
C ILE A 46 2.98 -14.60 -10.80
N ASP A 47 2.47 -15.78 -11.11
CA ASP A 47 2.41 -16.89 -10.17
C ASP A 47 3.84 -17.35 -9.80
N GLY A 48 4.03 -17.70 -8.52
CA GLY A 48 5.34 -18.05 -7.97
C GLY A 48 6.22 -16.88 -7.53
N ILE A 49 5.91 -15.63 -7.93
CA ILE A 49 6.64 -14.45 -7.43
C ILE A 49 5.99 -13.95 -6.13
N PRO A 50 6.75 -13.84 -5.03
CA PRO A 50 6.19 -13.39 -3.76
C PRO A 50 5.89 -11.88 -3.77
N GLN A 51 4.84 -11.48 -3.06
CA GLN A 51 4.34 -10.09 -3.05
C GLN A 51 5.41 -9.07 -2.63
N ILE A 52 6.34 -9.47 -1.76
CA ILE A 52 7.42 -8.63 -1.26
C ILE A 52 8.38 -8.15 -2.36
N GLU A 53 8.58 -8.93 -3.43
CA GLU A 53 9.47 -8.53 -4.54
C GLU A 53 8.90 -7.33 -5.30
N TYR A 54 7.59 -7.30 -5.49
CA TYR A 54 6.92 -6.16 -6.10
C TYR A 54 7.06 -4.90 -5.23
N ILE A 55 6.92 -5.04 -3.90
CA ILE A 55 7.10 -3.92 -2.97
C ILE A 55 8.56 -3.45 -2.98
N ARG A 56 9.52 -4.37 -3.01
CA ARG A 56 10.95 -4.04 -3.12
C ARG A 56 11.23 -3.20 -4.35
N VAL A 57 10.73 -3.61 -5.52
CA VAL A 57 10.90 -2.84 -6.76
C VAL A 57 10.20 -1.48 -6.69
N LEU A 58 8.98 -1.39 -6.15
CA LEU A 58 8.31 -0.09 -5.99
C LEU A 58 9.03 0.82 -4.99
N SER A 59 9.69 0.25 -3.98
CA SER A 59 10.47 0.99 -2.99
C SER A 59 11.79 1.56 -3.53
N THR A 60 12.24 1.14 -4.72
CA THR A 60 13.34 1.82 -5.42
C THR A 60 12.85 2.98 -6.28
N LEU A 61 11.57 2.95 -6.71
CA LEU A 61 10.93 4.02 -7.49
C LEU A 61 10.44 5.19 -6.62
N THR A 62 10.14 4.94 -5.35
CA THR A 62 9.75 5.96 -4.38
C THR A 62 10.21 5.57 -2.98
N ASN A 63 10.30 6.55 -2.07
CA ASN A 63 10.63 6.26 -0.68
C ASN A 63 9.64 5.23 -0.08
N PRO A 64 10.12 4.13 0.55
CA PRO A 64 9.25 3.10 1.13
C PRO A 64 8.17 3.65 2.07
N SER A 65 8.44 4.75 2.79
CA SER A 65 7.47 5.40 3.69
C SER A 65 6.21 5.94 3.00
N ASN A 66 6.29 6.13 1.68
CA ASN A 66 5.18 6.54 0.84
C ASN A 66 4.23 5.40 0.51
N ILE A 67 4.66 4.14 0.61
CA ILE A 67 3.81 2.97 0.38
C ILE A 67 2.98 2.77 1.65
N LYS A 68 1.66 2.89 1.55
CA LYS A 68 0.74 2.84 2.70
C LYS A 68 0.04 1.51 2.83
N PHE A 69 -0.29 0.91 1.70
CA PHE A 69 -1.02 -0.35 1.69
C PHE A 69 -0.73 -1.11 0.40
N ALA A 70 -0.73 -2.43 0.46
CA ALA A 70 -0.60 -3.28 -0.70
C ALA A 70 -1.44 -4.53 -0.52
N SER A 71 -2.08 -4.98 -1.61
CA SER A 71 -2.99 -6.10 -1.57
C SER A 71 -3.12 -6.77 -2.94
N ARG A 72 -3.22 -8.10 -2.92
CA ARG A 72 -3.67 -8.87 -4.08
C ARG A 72 -5.19 -8.73 -4.19
N ILE A 73 -5.65 -8.32 -5.35
CA ILE A 73 -7.06 -8.20 -5.68
C ILE A 73 -7.45 -9.24 -6.73
N SER A 74 -8.75 -9.29 -7.07
CA SER A 74 -9.27 -10.22 -8.07
C SER A 74 -8.58 -10.11 -9.44
N ASN A 75 -8.63 -11.21 -10.19
CA ASN A 75 -8.10 -11.37 -11.54
C ASN A 75 -6.57 -11.23 -11.62
N ASN A 76 -5.86 -11.86 -10.67
CA ASN A 76 -4.38 -11.88 -10.64
C ASN A 76 -3.78 -10.47 -10.72
N ARG A 77 -4.37 -9.52 -9.99
CA ARG A 77 -3.88 -8.14 -9.93
C ARG A 77 -3.35 -7.83 -8.55
N PHE A 78 -2.31 -7.02 -8.51
CA PHE A 78 -1.78 -6.45 -7.29
C PHE A 78 -2.02 -4.95 -7.30
N CYS A 79 -2.50 -4.43 -6.18
CA CYS A 79 -2.80 -3.03 -5.99
C CYS A 79 -1.95 -2.48 -4.86
N VAL A 80 -1.28 -1.36 -5.11
CA VAL A 80 -0.43 -0.68 -4.13
C VAL A 80 -0.89 0.76 -4.00
N TYR A 81 -1.20 1.17 -2.78
CA TYR A 81 -1.61 2.51 -2.42
C TYR A 81 -0.44 3.30 -1.84
N PHE A 82 -0.34 4.55 -2.27
CA PHE A 82 0.68 5.48 -1.87
C PHE A 82 0.08 6.61 -1.03
N ALA A 83 0.95 7.40 -0.39
CA ALA A 83 0.55 8.51 0.46
C ALA A 83 -0.23 9.59 -0.30
N ASN A 84 0.20 9.88 -1.53
CA ASN A 84 -0.28 11.02 -2.32
C ASN A 84 -0.45 10.65 -3.79
N LYS A 85 -1.40 11.32 -4.45
CA LYS A 85 -1.68 11.15 -5.89
C LYS A 85 -0.49 11.54 -6.75
N SER A 86 0.22 12.61 -6.40
CA SER A 86 1.40 13.10 -7.13
C SER A 86 2.50 12.05 -7.24
N ILE A 87 2.64 11.17 -6.25
CA ILE A 87 3.61 10.08 -6.26
C ILE A 87 3.25 9.06 -7.35
N VAL A 88 1.97 8.68 -7.40
CA VAL A 88 1.45 7.79 -8.46
C VAL A 88 1.65 8.42 -9.83
N GLU A 89 1.38 9.71 -9.99
CA GLU A 89 1.58 10.43 -11.24
C GLU A 89 3.06 10.44 -11.66
N ASN A 90 3.97 10.72 -10.73
CA ASN A 90 5.41 10.71 -11.01
C ASN A 90 5.90 9.32 -11.42
N ILE A 91 5.52 8.28 -10.69
CA ILE A 91 5.91 6.89 -11.00
C ILE A 91 5.41 6.51 -12.39
N ILE A 92 4.13 6.75 -12.70
CA ILE A 92 3.53 6.38 -13.98
C ILE A 92 4.09 7.19 -15.15
N ASN A 93 4.42 8.46 -14.96
CA ASN A 93 4.97 9.32 -16.01
C ASN A 93 6.44 9.00 -16.32
N GLN A 94 7.20 8.57 -15.32
CA GLN A 94 8.61 8.18 -15.50
C GLN A 94 8.71 6.77 -16.07
N ASN A 95 7.93 5.84 -15.52
CA ASN A 95 8.03 4.42 -15.81
C ASN A 95 6.64 3.82 -16.07
N HIS A 96 6.42 3.31 -17.27
CA HIS A 96 5.22 2.53 -17.59
C HIS A 96 5.34 1.05 -17.22
N THR A 97 6.54 0.59 -16.89
CA THR A 97 6.84 -0.81 -16.60
C THR A 97 7.78 -0.95 -15.41
N ILE A 98 7.67 -2.06 -14.69
CA ILE A 98 8.59 -2.48 -13.63
C ILE A 98 9.23 -3.81 -14.00
N ASN A 99 10.49 -4.02 -13.61
CA ASN A 99 11.16 -5.30 -13.76
C ASN A 99 11.16 -6.03 -12.41
N VAL A 100 10.47 -7.16 -12.32
CA VAL A 100 10.38 -7.99 -11.11
C VAL A 100 10.88 -9.38 -11.47
N ASN A 101 12.00 -9.81 -10.88
CA ASN A 101 12.62 -11.11 -11.16
C ASN A 101 12.77 -11.41 -12.66
N ASN A 102 13.31 -10.46 -13.43
CA ASN A 102 13.50 -10.54 -14.88
C ASN A 102 12.20 -10.52 -15.71
N HIS A 103 11.05 -10.30 -15.10
CA HIS A 103 9.79 -10.10 -15.80
C HIS A 103 9.43 -8.62 -15.88
N ILE A 104 9.16 -8.15 -17.10
CA ILE A 104 8.68 -6.80 -17.36
C ILE A 104 7.17 -6.77 -17.20
N ILE A 105 6.68 -5.97 -16.26
CA ILE A 105 5.27 -5.86 -15.92
C ILE A 105 4.82 -4.42 -16.13
N SER A 106 3.78 -4.21 -16.93
CA SER A 106 3.17 -2.89 -17.11
C SER A 106 2.44 -2.42 -15.85
N ILE A 107 2.70 -1.20 -15.41
CA ILE A 107 2.00 -0.56 -14.30
C ILE A 107 1.04 0.52 -14.81
N ARG A 108 -0.12 0.65 -14.16
CA ARG A 108 -1.11 1.68 -14.49
C ARG A 108 -1.79 2.22 -13.23
N LYS A 109 -2.44 3.38 -13.34
CA LYS A 109 -3.29 3.91 -12.27
C LYS A 109 -4.47 2.98 -12.03
N LEU A 110 -4.91 2.86 -10.78
CA LEU A 110 -6.12 2.10 -10.45
C LEU A 110 -7.37 2.74 -11.08
N ILE A 111 -7.47 4.06 -10.99
CA ILE A 111 -8.49 4.84 -11.70
C ILE A 111 -7.84 5.55 -12.88
N ASN A 112 -8.39 5.30 -14.07
CA ASN A 112 -8.04 6.08 -15.24
C ASN A 112 -8.76 7.43 -15.18
N PRO A 113 -8.07 8.55 -15.46
CA PRO A 113 -8.74 9.84 -15.56
C PRO A 113 -9.80 9.78 -16.66
N THR A 114 -10.97 10.36 -16.38
CA THR A 114 -12.07 10.47 -17.35
C THR A 114 -11.58 11.19 -18.61
N LYS A 115 -11.63 10.51 -19.76
CA LYS A 115 -11.38 11.11 -21.07
C LYS A 115 -12.71 11.28 -21.79
N ARG A 116 -13.07 12.51 -22.15
CA ARG A 116 -14.23 12.79 -23.00
C ARG A 116 -13.87 12.47 -24.45
N ILE A 117 -14.57 11.52 -25.05
CA ILE A 117 -14.46 11.24 -26.48
C ILE A 117 -15.61 11.99 -27.18
N ILE A 118 -15.29 12.81 -28.17
CA ILE A 118 -16.27 13.47 -29.03
C ILE A 118 -16.16 12.80 -30.40
N ILE A 119 -17.25 12.17 -30.84
CA ILE A 119 -17.32 11.54 -32.16
C ILE A 119 -18.29 12.38 -32.99
N SER A 120 -17.81 12.95 -34.10
CA SER A 120 -18.62 13.67 -35.08
C SER A 120 -18.40 13.07 -36.47
N ASN A 121 -19.41 13.20 -37.35
CA ASN A 121 -19.36 12.75 -38.75
C ASN A 121 -19.13 11.23 -38.94
N VAL A 122 -19.87 10.40 -38.18
CA VAL A 122 -19.89 8.94 -38.36
C VAL A 122 -20.86 8.60 -39.50
N SER A 123 -20.42 7.87 -40.52
CA SER A 123 -21.31 7.36 -41.57
C SER A 123 -22.12 6.15 -41.06
N PRO A 124 -23.35 5.93 -41.57
CA PRO A 124 -24.13 4.73 -41.27
C PRO A 124 -23.42 3.42 -41.64
#